data_AF-A0A353EIE7-F1
#
_entry.id   AF-A0A353EIE7-F1
#
_cell.length_a   1.000
_cell.length_b   1.000
_cell.length_c   1.000
_cell.angle_alpha   90.00
_cell.angle_beta   90.00
_cell.angle_gamma   90.00
#
_symmetry.space_group_name_H-M   'P 1'
#
loop_
_entity.id
_entity.type
_entity.pdbx_description
1 polymer ?
#
loop_
_entity_poly.entity_id
_entity_poly.type
_entity_poly.pdbx_seq_one_letter_code
_entity_poly.pdbx_strand_id
1 'polypeptide(L)'
;MKIAIIGSGISGLYCAWQLSKQHQVTVFEKNAYFGGHTDTHQLNINNQPQAIDSGFIVFNEQNYPVFCDMIQKLGVSWQQSNMSFSVNNLMTGLVYNPSTLWALLAKPANIFKPRFRSMMKDLFRFYKDNIDINTLDIPVNLTLGQYLTQNNYSHAFKEEHIYPMCGALWSATGEQIEKIPFRFAVGFFQNHNMLQVDHRPQWLTIKGGSNTYIKAIQAQCPDIQWKTSEVLEVNRTHVSETDVVKVVHQHGSDEFDWVIMASHADQTLQMLHSPHAKEHEILSSFQYQPNNMIVHTDTSIMPRAQSQWASWHVHVQKDTQGEPNYGYTYWMNKLQNLSSKAQVFSSLNCPLPIKDEHIYVERHYTHPVFDSKALAAQSCWDDINGIDRISYCGAYWGWGFHEDGAKSAKRVVDHLKGLQR
;
A
#
# COMPACT_ATOMS: atom_id res chain seq x y z
N MET A 1 -8.89 30.53 0.95
CA MET A 1 -7.60 30.30 0.27
C MET A 1 -7.82 29.55 -1.03
N LYS A 2 -6.95 29.77 -2.01
CA LYS A 2 -6.75 28.95 -3.21
C LYS A 2 -5.65 27.94 -2.91
N ILE A 3 -5.99 26.65 -2.93
CA ILE A 3 -5.10 25.55 -2.51
C ILE A 3 -4.84 24.63 -3.70
N ALA A 4 -3.57 24.40 -4.01
CA ALA A 4 -3.16 23.34 -4.94
C ALA A 4 -2.87 22.05 -4.17
N ILE A 5 -3.34 20.93 -4.71
CA ILE A 5 -3.03 19.58 -4.23
C ILE A 5 -2.32 18.86 -5.36
N ILE A 6 -1.08 18.43 -5.13
CA ILE A 6 -0.25 17.80 -6.15
C ILE A 6 -0.19 16.30 -5.88
N GLY A 7 -0.88 15.54 -6.72
CA GLY A 7 -1.11 14.10 -6.58
C GLY A 7 -2.55 13.79 -6.16
N SER A 8 -3.19 12.87 -6.89
CA SER A 8 -4.58 12.45 -6.63
C SER A 8 -4.70 11.06 -6.00
N GLY A 9 -3.66 10.60 -5.30
CA GLY A 9 -3.75 9.44 -4.42
C GLY A 9 -4.74 9.68 -3.26
N ILE A 10 -4.96 8.68 -2.42
CA ILE A 10 -5.87 8.78 -1.27
C ILE A 10 -5.60 10.02 -0.39
N SER A 11 -4.34 10.38 -0.19
CA SER A 11 -3.98 11.58 0.58
C SER A 11 -4.50 12.87 -0.07
N GLY A 12 -4.26 13.02 -1.38
CA GLY A 12 -4.74 14.18 -2.12
C GLY A 12 -6.26 14.24 -2.20
N LEU A 13 -6.91 13.09 -2.43
CA LEU A 13 -8.37 12.98 -2.48
C LEU A 13 -9.01 13.33 -1.14
N TYR A 14 -8.45 12.86 -0.03
CA TYR A 14 -8.94 13.19 1.31
C TYR A 14 -8.81 14.69 1.59
N CYS A 15 -7.65 15.28 1.28
CA CYS A 15 -7.44 16.74 1.38
C CYS A 15 -8.46 17.50 0.53
N ALA A 16 -8.64 17.11 -0.74
CA ALA A 16 -9.56 17.78 -1.66
C ALA A 16 -11.01 17.74 -1.16
N TRP A 17 -11.48 16.57 -0.73
CA TRP A 17 -12.82 16.36 -0.17
C TRP A 17 -13.07 17.20 1.09
N GLN A 18 -12.09 17.30 1.99
CA GLN A 18 -12.25 18.06 3.23
C GLN A 18 -12.14 19.57 3.02
N LEU A 19 -11.18 20.03 2.21
CA LEU A 19 -10.84 21.45 2.07
C LEU A 19 -11.74 22.18 1.07
N SER A 20 -12.28 21.50 0.07
CA SER A 20 -13.20 22.10 -0.93
C SER A 20 -14.45 22.72 -0.34
N LYS A 21 -14.84 22.32 0.88
CA LYS A 21 -15.99 22.88 1.60
C LYS A 21 -15.81 24.35 2.00
N GLN A 22 -14.56 24.82 2.08
CA GLN A 22 -14.21 26.16 2.58
C GLN A 22 -13.17 26.89 1.70
N HIS A 23 -12.58 26.19 0.73
CA HIS A 23 -11.47 26.68 -0.08
C HIS A 23 -11.67 26.37 -1.56
N GLN A 24 -11.05 27.18 -2.41
CA GLN A 24 -10.94 26.89 -3.83
C GLN A 24 -9.80 25.89 -4.00
N VAL A 25 -10.14 24.66 -4.39
CA VAL A 25 -9.17 23.56 -4.48
C VAL A 25 -8.92 23.21 -5.94
N THR A 26 -7.64 23.11 -6.31
CA THR A 26 -7.19 22.55 -7.58
C THR A 26 -6.36 21.29 -7.32
N VAL A 27 -6.75 20.17 -7.90
CA VAL A 27 -6.02 18.90 -7.84
C VAL A 27 -5.26 18.69 -9.15
N PHE A 28 -3.94 18.51 -9.05
CA PHE A 28 -3.07 18.16 -10.17
C PHE A 28 -2.71 16.69 -10.11
N GLU A 29 -2.83 15.99 -11.24
CA GLU A 29 -2.48 14.59 -11.40
C GLU A 29 -1.69 14.39 -12.69
N LYS A 30 -0.56 13.68 -12.61
CA LYS A 30 0.29 13.43 -13.79
C LYS A 30 -0.26 12.35 -14.70
N ASN A 31 -1.03 11.41 -14.14
CA ASN A 31 -1.64 10.33 -14.90
C ASN A 31 -2.88 10.80 -15.69
N ALA A 32 -3.30 9.98 -16.65
CA ALA A 32 -4.55 10.16 -17.37
C ALA A 32 -5.82 9.81 -16.55
N TYR A 33 -5.65 9.46 -15.27
CA TYR A 33 -6.73 9.08 -14.36
C TYR A 33 -6.43 9.60 -12.95
N PHE A 34 -7.47 9.85 -12.16
CA PHE A 34 -7.33 10.22 -10.76
C PHE A 34 -7.37 8.97 -9.86
N GLY A 35 -6.56 8.97 -8.80
CA GLY A 35 -6.58 7.90 -7.79
C GLY A 35 -5.21 7.35 -7.40
N GLY A 36 -4.20 7.48 -8.27
CA GLY A 36 -2.89 6.84 -8.09
C GLY A 36 -3.04 5.33 -7.90
N HIS A 37 -2.67 4.80 -6.73
CA HIS A 37 -2.90 3.39 -6.39
C HIS A 37 -4.38 2.98 -6.26
N THR A 38 -5.30 3.94 -6.29
CA THR A 38 -6.75 3.66 -6.43
C THR A 38 -7.08 3.47 -7.90
N ASP A 39 -6.74 2.29 -8.42
CA ASP A 39 -6.77 2.01 -9.86
C ASP A 39 -7.72 0.83 -10.16
N THR A 40 -8.91 1.18 -10.64
CA THR A 40 -9.97 0.26 -11.05
C THR A 40 -10.08 0.20 -12.58
N HIS A 41 -9.91 -1.00 -13.14
CA HIS A 41 -10.02 -1.28 -14.57
C HIS A 41 -11.42 -1.76 -14.92
N GLN A 42 -12.06 -1.11 -15.90
CA GLN A 42 -13.33 -1.57 -16.47
C GLN A 42 -13.01 -2.53 -17.62
N LEU A 43 -13.11 -3.83 -17.37
CA LEU A 43 -12.72 -4.87 -18.31
C LEU A 43 -13.94 -5.66 -18.78
N ASN A 44 -13.92 -6.12 -20.03
CA ASN A 44 -14.91 -7.06 -20.54
C ASN A 44 -14.30 -8.46 -20.62
N ILE A 45 -14.61 -9.31 -19.65
CA ILE A 45 -14.04 -10.66 -19.52
C ILE A 45 -15.14 -11.66 -19.86
N ASN A 46 -14.95 -12.44 -20.93
CA ASN A 46 -15.96 -13.37 -21.45
C ASN A 46 -17.35 -12.73 -21.66
N ASN A 47 -17.38 -11.54 -22.26
CA ASN A 47 -18.61 -10.76 -22.49
C ASN A 47 -19.35 -10.37 -21.19
N GLN A 48 -18.64 -10.27 -20.06
CA GLN A 48 -19.16 -9.75 -18.81
C GLN A 48 -18.32 -8.55 -18.36
N PRO A 49 -18.94 -7.37 -18.14
CA PRO A 49 -18.23 -6.21 -17.60
C PRO A 49 -17.82 -6.48 -16.15
N GLN A 50 -16.57 -6.20 -15.82
CA GLN A 50 -15.98 -6.38 -14.49
C GLN A 50 -15.17 -5.14 -14.11
N ALA A 51 -15.29 -4.70 -12.87
CA ALA A 51 -14.49 -3.63 -12.30
C ALA A 51 -13.41 -4.27 -11.41
N ILE A 52 -12.16 -4.26 -11.87
CA ILE A 52 -11.04 -4.96 -11.21
C ILE A 52 -10.09 -3.94 -10.61
N ASP A 53 -9.89 -4.02 -9.30
CA ASP A 53 -8.88 -3.21 -8.60
C ASP A 53 -7.49 -3.83 -8.76
N SER A 54 -6.47 -2.99 -8.93
CA SER A 54 -5.10 -3.42 -9.19
C SER A 54 -4.04 -2.80 -8.26
N GLY A 55 -4.40 -1.77 -7.49
CA GLY A 55 -3.56 -1.23 -6.42
C GLY A 55 -4.22 -1.44 -5.06
N PHE A 56 -5.03 -0.49 -4.61
CA PHE A 56 -5.84 -0.61 -3.41
C PHE A 56 -7.07 -1.49 -3.65
N ILE A 57 -7.17 -2.60 -2.91
CA ILE A 57 -8.25 -3.58 -3.07
C ILE A 57 -9.08 -3.68 -1.79
N VAL A 58 -8.44 -3.73 -0.63
CA VAL A 58 -9.08 -4.13 0.64
C VAL A 58 -8.73 -3.25 1.82
N PHE A 59 -9.63 -3.21 2.80
CA PHE A 59 -9.50 -2.50 4.07
C PHE A 59 -10.27 -3.23 5.17
N ASN A 60 -10.20 -2.75 6.42
CA ASN A 60 -11.06 -3.22 7.50
C ASN A 60 -11.37 -2.07 8.48
N GLU A 61 -12.48 -2.16 9.21
CA GLU A 61 -12.95 -1.05 10.05
C GLU A 61 -12.04 -0.73 11.23
N GLN A 62 -11.34 -1.73 11.78
CA GLN A 62 -10.47 -1.55 12.93
C GLN A 62 -9.19 -0.79 12.57
N ASN A 63 -8.60 -1.10 11.42
CA ASN A 63 -7.31 -0.53 11.01
C ASN A 63 -7.44 0.68 10.10
N TYR A 64 -8.62 0.92 9.50
CA TYR A 64 -8.86 1.99 8.53
C TYR A 64 -9.94 3.00 8.99
N PRO A 65 -9.91 3.52 10.23
CA PRO A 65 -10.99 4.37 10.75
C PRO A 65 -11.18 5.66 9.96
N VAL A 66 -10.11 6.32 9.51
CA VAL A 66 -10.21 7.59 8.76
C VAL A 66 -10.78 7.35 7.37
N PHE A 67 -10.32 6.30 6.69
CA PHE A 67 -10.86 5.91 5.40
C PHE A 67 -12.33 5.47 5.51
N CYS A 68 -12.68 4.63 6.49
CA CYS A 68 -14.06 4.19 6.71
C CYS A 68 -15.00 5.38 6.94
N ASP A 69 -14.61 6.34 7.79
CA ASP A 69 -15.39 7.56 8.02
C ASP A 69 -15.62 8.34 6.73
N MET A 70 -14.59 8.50 5.89
CA MET A 70 -14.71 9.16 4.60
C MET A 70 -15.70 8.45 3.68
N ILE A 71 -15.53 7.14 3.49
CA ILE A 71 -16.33 6.34 2.55
C ILE A 71 -17.79 6.26 3.00
N GLN A 72 -18.06 6.17 4.30
CA GLN A 72 -19.41 6.25 4.86
C GLN A 72 -20.07 7.61 4.57
N LYS A 73 -19.34 8.71 4.80
CA LYS A 73 -19.84 10.06 4.53
C LYS A 73 -20.09 10.32 3.03
N LEU A 74 -19.31 9.69 2.16
CA LEU A 74 -19.51 9.73 0.71
C LEU A 74 -20.68 8.84 0.25
N GLY A 75 -21.26 8.01 1.13
CA GLY A 75 -22.36 7.09 0.78
C GLY A 75 -21.91 5.94 -0.12
N VAL A 76 -20.62 5.61 -0.13
CA VAL A 76 -20.05 4.56 -0.98
C VAL A 76 -20.15 3.23 -0.26
N SER A 77 -20.76 2.24 -0.91
CA SER A 77 -20.96 0.92 -0.31
C SER A 77 -19.71 0.04 -0.41
N TRP A 78 -19.51 -0.79 0.61
CA TRP A 78 -18.53 -1.87 0.62
C TRP A 78 -19.19 -3.21 0.89
N GLN A 79 -18.42 -4.29 0.76
CA GLN A 79 -18.84 -5.66 1.01
C GLN A 79 -17.72 -6.47 1.66
N GLN A 80 -18.06 -7.60 2.28
CA GLN A 80 -17.07 -8.50 2.88
C GLN A 80 -16.10 -9.02 1.82
N SER A 81 -14.82 -9.12 2.17
CA SER A 81 -13.76 -9.65 1.32
C SER A 81 -13.14 -10.89 1.97
N ASN A 82 -12.79 -11.88 1.16
CA ASN A 82 -12.01 -13.01 1.64
C ASN A 82 -10.52 -12.66 1.62
N MET A 83 -9.84 -12.78 2.75
CA MET A 83 -8.40 -12.50 2.89
C MET A 83 -7.59 -13.77 3.15
N SER A 84 -7.97 -14.89 2.54
CA SER A 84 -7.18 -16.12 2.69
C SER A 84 -5.80 -15.94 2.06
N PHE A 85 -4.79 -16.47 2.73
CA PHE A 85 -3.40 -16.52 2.34
C PHE A 85 -2.97 -17.97 2.03
N SER A 86 -2.11 -18.15 1.03
CA SER A 86 -1.38 -19.40 0.81
C SER A 86 -0.01 -19.15 0.18
N VAL A 87 0.90 -20.10 0.40
CA VAL A 87 2.26 -20.08 -0.13
C VAL A 87 2.45 -21.29 -1.03
N ASN A 88 3.05 -21.06 -2.19
CA ASN A 88 3.56 -22.06 -3.11
C ASN A 88 5.06 -21.83 -3.29
N ASN A 89 5.85 -22.53 -2.47
CA ASN A 89 7.29 -22.50 -2.55
C ASN A 89 7.78 -23.56 -3.53
N LEU A 90 8.09 -23.14 -4.76
CA LEU A 90 8.57 -24.02 -5.82
C LEU A 90 10.02 -24.48 -5.58
N MET A 91 10.77 -23.81 -4.70
CA MET A 91 12.13 -24.20 -4.33
C MET A 91 12.14 -25.41 -3.40
N THR A 92 11.25 -25.43 -2.42
CA THR A 92 11.16 -26.52 -1.42
C THR A 92 10.05 -27.52 -1.71
N GLY A 93 9.17 -27.20 -2.66
CA GLY A 93 7.95 -27.96 -2.97
C GLY A 93 6.86 -27.84 -1.91
N LEU A 94 7.00 -26.92 -0.95
CA LEU A 94 6.00 -26.68 0.09
C LEU A 94 4.83 -25.87 -0.47
N VAL A 95 3.63 -26.42 -0.34
CA VAL A 95 2.37 -25.69 -0.55
C VAL A 95 1.55 -25.78 0.71
N TYR A 96 1.16 -24.64 1.27
CA TYR A 96 0.27 -24.60 2.44
C TYR A 96 -0.62 -23.36 2.44
N ASN A 97 -1.76 -23.47 3.11
CA ASN A 97 -2.74 -22.40 3.29
C ASN A 97 -3.10 -22.34 4.78
N PRO A 98 -2.61 -21.36 5.54
CA PRO A 98 -2.88 -21.25 6.99
C PRO A 98 -4.30 -20.74 7.31
N SER A 99 -5.06 -20.30 6.31
CA SER A 99 -6.33 -19.56 6.51
C SER A 99 -7.51 -20.45 6.84
N THR A 100 -7.35 -21.77 6.71
CA THR A 100 -8.33 -22.74 7.18
C THR A 100 -7.60 -23.91 7.81
N LEU A 101 -8.00 -24.28 9.03
CA LEU A 101 -7.52 -25.50 9.72
C LEU A 101 -7.64 -26.73 8.81
N TRP A 102 -8.68 -26.79 7.98
CA TRP A 102 -8.91 -27.83 6.98
C TRP A 102 -7.92 -27.79 5.80
N ALA A 103 -7.39 -26.63 5.40
CA ALA A 103 -6.39 -26.55 4.34
C ALA A 103 -4.96 -26.85 4.82
N LEU A 104 -4.65 -26.64 6.12
CA LEU A 104 -3.46 -27.22 6.75
C LEU A 104 -3.51 -28.77 6.69
N LEU A 105 -4.71 -29.35 6.74
CA LEU A 105 -4.99 -30.78 6.59
C LEU A 105 -5.16 -31.22 5.11
N ALA A 106 -5.20 -30.31 4.12
CA ALA A 106 -5.39 -30.68 2.71
C ALA A 106 -4.18 -31.44 2.11
N LYS A 107 -3.02 -31.38 2.78
CA LYS A 107 -1.92 -32.34 2.64
C LYS A 107 -1.51 -32.81 4.04
N PRO A 108 -2.20 -33.80 4.65
CA PRO A 108 -1.90 -34.28 6.01
C PRO A 108 -0.44 -34.74 6.13
N ALA A 109 0.13 -35.23 5.03
CA ALA A 109 1.54 -35.60 4.91
C ALA A 109 2.51 -34.46 5.29
N ASN A 110 2.15 -33.19 5.11
CA ASN A 110 3.01 -32.07 5.50
C ASN A 110 3.18 -31.97 7.02
N ILE A 111 2.19 -32.36 7.82
CA ILE A 111 2.28 -32.35 9.29
C ILE A 111 3.36 -33.33 9.77
N PHE A 112 3.61 -34.41 9.03
CA PHE A 112 4.66 -35.38 9.34
C PHE A 112 6.05 -34.94 8.89
N LYS A 113 6.18 -33.86 8.10
CA LYS A 113 7.49 -33.35 7.64
C LYS A 113 8.17 -32.55 8.76
N PRO A 114 9.42 -32.89 9.15
CA PRO A 114 10.14 -32.17 10.21
C PRO A 114 10.25 -30.67 9.96
N ARG A 115 10.52 -30.26 8.71
CA ARG A 115 10.63 -28.85 8.31
C ARG A 115 9.35 -28.06 8.59
N PHE A 116 8.18 -28.63 8.27
CA PHE A 116 6.89 -27.99 8.51
C PHE A 116 6.57 -27.86 10.00
N ARG A 117 6.88 -28.90 10.80
CA ARG A 117 6.69 -28.85 12.27
C ARG A 117 7.58 -27.80 12.92
N SER A 118 8.82 -27.66 12.46
CA SER A 118 9.74 -26.61 12.90
C SER A 118 9.19 -25.22 12.59
N MET A 119 8.73 -24.99 11.36
CA MET A 119 8.08 -23.75 10.94
C MET A 119 6.88 -23.41 11.82
N MET A 120 5.97 -24.36 12.06
CA MET A 120 4.77 -24.12 12.88
C MET A 120 5.10 -23.84 14.35
N LYS A 121 6.07 -24.55 14.93
CA LYS A 121 6.52 -24.30 16.30
C LYS A 121 7.02 -22.87 16.47
N ASP A 122 7.85 -22.42 15.54
CA ASP A 122 8.43 -21.09 15.56
C ASP A 122 7.42 -20.00 15.20
N LEU A 123 6.41 -20.30 14.38
CA LEU A 123 5.28 -19.41 14.13
C LEU A 123 4.54 -19.07 15.43
N PHE A 124 4.12 -20.09 16.18
CA PHE A 124 3.43 -19.87 17.45
C PHE A 124 4.32 -19.21 18.49
N ARG A 125 5.62 -19.53 18.51
CA ARG A 125 6.60 -18.84 19.35
C ARG A 125 6.69 -17.37 18.99
N PHE A 126 6.82 -17.03 17.70
CA PHE A 126 6.91 -15.66 17.23
C PHE A 126 5.68 -14.84 17.61
N TYR A 127 4.48 -15.41 17.46
CA TYR A 127 3.25 -14.75 17.88
C TYR A 127 3.24 -14.47 19.38
N LYS A 128 3.51 -15.50 20.19
CA LYS A 128 3.54 -15.36 21.65
C LYS A 128 4.58 -14.34 22.13
N ASP A 129 5.78 -14.37 21.55
CA ASP A 129 6.90 -13.53 22.00
C ASP A 129 6.70 -12.05 21.64
N ASN A 130 5.79 -11.73 20.70
CA ASN A 130 5.69 -10.39 20.11
C ASN A 130 4.30 -9.75 20.19
N ILE A 131 3.25 -10.46 20.66
CA ILE A 131 1.88 -9.92 20.65
C ILE A 131 1.72 -8.69 21.55
N ASP A 132 2.34 -8.69 22.74
CA ASP A 132 2.15 -7.65 23.76
C ASP A 132 3.41 -6.81 24.01
N ILE A 133 4.46 -6.95 23.18
CA ILE A 133 5.68 -6.18 23.38
C ILE A 133 5.45 -4.72 23.02
N ASN A 134 6.01 -3.81 23.82
CA ASN A 134 6.02 -2.40 23.48
C ASN A 134 7.07 -2.14 22.40
N THR A 135 6.62 -1.83 21.19
CA THR A 135 7.51 -1.61 20.04
C THR A 135 8.38 -0.37 20.17
N LEU A 136 8.04 0.56 21.07
CA LEU A 136 8.86 1.73 21.37
C LEU A 136 10.13 1.39 22.15
N ASP A 137 10.14 0.27 22.88
CA ASP A 137 11.31 -0.19 23.64
C ASP A 137 12.32 -0.93 22.74
N ILE A 138 11.97 -1.17 21.48
CA ILE A 138 12.81 -1.89 20.51
C ILE A 138 13.74 -0.90 19.80
N PRO A 139 15.06 -1.17 19.76
CA PRO A 139 16.01 -0.34 19.03
C PRO A 139 15.64 -0.16 17.55
N VAL A 140 15.74 1.08 17.04
CA VAL A 140 15.36 1.44 15.65
C VAL A 140 16.18 0.70 14.59
N ASN A 141 17.42 0.35 14.95
CA ASN A 141 18.38 -0.30 14.08
C ASN A 141 18.35 -1.83 14.16
N LEU A 142 17.59 -2.44 15.09
CA LEU A 142 17.44 -3.88 15.15
C LEU A 142 16.59 -4.33 13.95
N THR A 143 17.16 -5.14 13.07
CA THR A 143 16.44 -5.64 11.90
C THR A 143 15.69 -6.94 12.20
N LEU A 144 14.69 -7.26 11.37
CA LEU A 144 13.96 -8.52 11.45
C LEU A 144 14.90 -9.73 11.34
N GLY A 145 15.84 -9.71 10.40
CA GLY A 145 16.82 -10.79 10.23
C GLY A 145 17.73 -10.97 11.45
N GLN A 146 18.17 -9.87 12.06
CA GLN A 146 18.96 -9.89 13.29
C GLN A 146 18.17 -10.48 14.46
N TYR A 147 16.95 -10.00 14.70
CA TYR A 147 16.08 -10.52 15.77
C TYR A 147 15.84 -12.03 15.61
N LEU A 148 15.49 -12.48 14.40
CA LEU A 148 15.21 -13.89 14.14
C LEU A 148 16.46 -14.77 14.36
N THR A 149 17.65 -14.25 14.05
CA THR A 149 18.91 -14.96 14.26
C THR A 149 19.31 -15.01 15.73
N GLN A 150 19.26 -13.87 16.44
CA GLN A 150 19.57 -13.77 17.86
C GLN A 150 18.68 -14.67 18.72
N ASN A 151 17.41 -14.84 18.33
CA ASN A 151 16.43 -15.66 19.05
C ASN A 151 16.30 -17.10 18.50
N ASN A 152 17.25 -17.55 17.67
CA ASN A 152 17.32 -18.91 17.14
C ASN A 152 16.01 -19.37 16.47
N TYR A 153 15.44 -18.56 15.59
CA TYR A 153 14.34 -18.96 14.71
C TYR A 153 14.85 -19.82 13.57
N SER A 154 14.15 -20.92 13.29
CA SER A 154 14.53 -21.87 12.26
C SER A 154 14.46 -21.27 10.86
N HIS A 155 15.35 -21.75 9.99
CA HIS A 155 15.34 -21.39 8.57
C HIS A 155 13.99 -21.70 7.90
N ALA A 156 13.32 -22.76 8.33
CA ALA A 156 11.99 -23.12 7.85
C ALA A 156 10.96 -22.02 8.16
N PHE A 157 10.98 -21.44 9.36
CA PHE A 157 10.10 -20.32 9.70
C PHE A 157 10.40 -19.06 8.87
N LYS A 158 11.70 -18.77 8.71
CA LYS A 158 12.18 -17.63 7.91
C LYS A 158 11.66 -17.70 6.48
N GLU A 159 12.00 -18.77 5.76
CA GLU A 159 11.75 -18.88 4.32
C GLU A 159 10.32 -19.27 3.95
N GLU A 160 9.63 -20.05 4.79
CA GLU A 160 8.32 -20.59 4.41
C GLU A 160 7.17 -19.73 4.91
N HIS A 161 7.42 -18.81 5.86
CA HIS A 161 6.35 -18.02 6.47
C HIS A 161 6.66 -16.54 6.57
N ILE A 162 7.65 -16.14 7.39
CA ILE A 162 7.80 -14.73 7.75
C ILE A 162 8.28 -13.91 6.55
N TYR A 163 9.22 -14.41 5.74
CA TYR A 163 9.67 -13.71 4.53
C TYR A 163 8.58 -13.64 3.45
N PRO A 164 7.91 -14.75 3.06
CA PRO A 164 6.75 -14.69 2.18
C PRO A 164 5.67 -13.69 2.62
N MET A 165 5.40 -13.62 3.93
CA MET A 165 4.39 -12.71 4.50
C MET A 165 4.83 -11.26 4.42
N CYS A 166 6.04 -10.92 4.89
CA CYS A 166 6.59 -9.57 4.80
C CYS A 166 6.69 -9.10 3.35
N GLY A 167 7.14 -9.99 2.46
CA GLY A 167 7.18 -9.73 1.03
C GLY A 167 5.80 -9.40 0.48
N ALA A 168 4.76 -10.14 0.84
CA ALA A 168 3.40 -9.85 0.36
C ALA A 168 2.86 -8.51 0.84
N LEU A 169 3.26 -8.07 2.04
CA LEU A 169 2.81 -6.81 2.63
C LEU A 169 3.53 -5.58 2.08
N TRP A 170 4.84 -5.69 1.84
CA TRP A 170 5.69 -4.55 1.47
C TRP A 170 6.35 -4.67 0.10
N SER A 171 5.97 -5.69 -0.68
CA SER A 171 6.52 -6.02 -2.00
C SER A 171 8.05 -6.21 -2.02
N ALA A 172 8.66 -6.49 -0.87
CA ALA A 172 10.11 -6.51 -0.69
C ALA A 172 10.77 -7.84 -1.10
N THR A 173 12.02 -7.78 -1.57
CA THR A 173 12.88 -8.95 -1.82
C THR A 173 13.34 -9.60 -0.52
N GLY A 174 13.87 -10.82 -0.59
CA GLY A 174 14.41 -11.52 0.58
C GLY A 174 15.42 -10.68 1.36
N GLU A 175 16.40 -10.10 0.67
CA GLU A 175 17.43 -9.25 1.28
C GLU A 175 16.84 -7.98 1.94
N GLN A 176 15.86 -7.35 1.30
CA GLN A 176 15.19 -6.18 1.86
C GLN A 176 14.40 -6.54 3.12
N ILE A 177 13.71 -7.68 3.12
CA ILE A 177 12.93 -8.16 4.26
C ILE A 177 13.82 -8.35 5.50
N GLU A 178 15.04 -8.88 5.33
CA GLU A 178 15.97 -9.07 6.45
C GLU A 178 16.40 -7.75 7.10
N LYS A 179 16.38 -6.66 6.32
CA LYS A 179 16.77 -5.31 6.72
C LYS A 179 15.61 -4.46 7.24
N ILE A 180 14.36 -4.91 7.12
CA ILE A 180 13.21 -4.22 7.70
C ILE A 180 13.44 -4.05 9.21
N PRO A 181 13.28 -2.84 9.78
CA PRO A 181 13.36 -2.63 11.21
C PRO A 181 12.34 -3.51 11.95
N PHE A 182 12.81 -4.26 12.94
CA PHE A 182 12.00 -5.23 13.67
C PHE A 182 10.79 -4.57 14.33
N ARG A 183 10.99 -3.39 14.94
CA ARG A 183 9.93 -2.60 15.55
C ARG A 183 8.79 -2.24 14.58
N PHE A 184 9.13 -1.99 13.32
CA PHE A 184 8.16 -1.64 12.28
C PHE A 184 7.34 -2.86 11.88
N ALA A 185 8.01 -3.99 11.62
CA ALA A 185 7.34 -5.23 11.27
C ALA A 185 6.41 -5.72 12.38
N VAL A 186 6.89 -5.76 13.63
CA VAL A 186 6.06 -6.19 14.77
C VAL A 186 4.93 -5.20 15.03
N GLY A 187 5.19 -3.89 15.00
CA GLY A 187 4.15 -2.88 15.19
C GLY A 187 3.05 -2.98 14.13
N PHE A 188 3.42 -3.28 12.88
CA PHE A 188 2.45 -3.57 11.84
C PHE A 188 1.61 -4.82 12.16
N PHE A 189 2.25 -5.93 12.55
CA PHE A 189 1.55 -7.16 12.85
C PHE A 189 0.62 -7.04 14.08
N GLN A 190 1.04 -6.31 15.12
CA GLN A 190 0.22 -5.99 16.27
C GLN A 190 -0.99 -5.14 15.86
N ASN A 191 -0.75 -4.04 15.14
CA ASN A 191 -1.82 -3.16 14.68
C ASN A 191 -2.88 -3.94 13.87
N HIS A 192 -2.46 -4.83 12.97
CA HIS A 192 -3.36 -5.57 12.07
C HIS A 192 -3.85 -6.92 12.62
N ASN A 193 -3.65 -7.20 13.92
CA ASN A 193 -4.04 -8.47 14.57
C ASN A 193 -3.50 -9.71 13.81
N MET A 194 -2.26 -9.64 13.33
CA MET A 194 -1.61 -10.71 12.57
C MET A 194 -0.78 -11.66 13.45
N LEU A 195 -0.60 -11.34 14.73
CA LEU A 195 0.09 -12.18 15.72
C LEU A 195 -0.87 -13.13 16.47
N GLN A 196 -2.06 -13.38 15.92
CA GLN A 196 -3.08 -14.27 16.47
C GLN A 196 -3.70 -15.15 15.39
N VAL A 197 -4.26 -16.28 15.79
CA VAL A 197 -4.86 -17.28 14.87
C VAL A 197 -6.37 -17.10 14.71
N ASP A 198 -7.01 -16.50 15.71
CA ASP A 198 -8.43 -16.29 15.88
C ASP A 198 -8.74 -14.78 16.01
N HIS A 199 -10.02 -14.42 15.97
CA HIS A 199 -10.50 -13.04 16.13
C HIS A 199 -9.88 -12.00 15.19
N ARG A 200 -9.50 -12.41 13.97
CA ARG A 200 -8.99 -11.49 12.94
C ARG A 200 -10.11 -10.57 12.44
N PRO A 201 -9.80 -9.32 12.08
CA PRO A 201 -10.80 -8.39 11.57
C PRO A 201 -11.40 -8.89 10.26
N GLN A 202 -12.69 -8.61 10.07
CA GLN A 202 -13.36 -8.86 8.79
C GLN A 202 -12.83 -7.87 7.75
N TRP A 203 -12.24 -8.40 6.69
CA TRP A 203 -11.80 -7.59 5.55
C TRP A 203 -12.97 -7.19 4.67
N LEU A 204 -12.86 -6.02 4.06
CA LEU A 204 -13.85 -5.36 3.23
C LEU A 204 -13.22 -4.93 1.91
N THR A 205 -14.06 -4.77 0.89
CA THR A 205 -13.71 -4.22 -0.43
C THR A 205 -14.80 -3.26 -0.88
N ILE A 206 -14.44 -2.22 -1.64
CA ILE A 206 -15.40 -1.29 -2.21
C ILE A 206 -16.23 -2.00 -3.29
N LYS A 207 -17.55 -1.83 -3.25
CA LYS A 207 -18.45 -2.44 -4.24
C LYS A 207 -18.36 -1.66 -5.55
N GLY A 208 -18.15 -2.37 -6.66
CA GLY A 208 -18.01 -1.75 -7.99
C GLY A 208 -16.62 -1.20 -8.30
N GLY A 209 -15.63 -1.48 -7.43
CA GLY A 209 -14.25 -1.04 -7.58
C GLY A 209 -13.94 0.24 -6.80
N SER A 210 -12.69 0.36 -6.36
CA SER A 210 -12.20 1.43 -5.49
C SER A 210 -12.39 2.84 -6.08
N ASN A 211 -12.34 3.03 -7.41
CA ASN A 211 -12.54 4.33 -8.04
C ASN A 211 -13.95 4.93 -7.80
N THR A 212 -14.89 4.15 -7.26
CA THR A 212 -16.24 4.60 -6.94
C THR A 212 -16.25 5.77 -5.97
N TYR A 213 -15.35 5.82 -4.99
CA TYR A 213 -15.31 6.96 -4.07
C TYR A 213 -14.71 8.22 -4.69
N ILE A 214 -13.86 8.08 -5.73
CA ILE A 214 -13.36 9.23 -6.49
C ILE A 214 -14.53 9.88 -7.24
N LYS A 215 -15.35 9.07 -7.89
CA LYS A 215 -16.59 9.53 -8.56
C LYS A 215 -17.53 10.20 -7.57
N ALA A 216 -17.67 9.66 -6.35
CA ALA A 216 -18.49 10.26 -5.30
C ALA A 216 -17.95 11.63 -4.86
N ILE A 217 -16.63 11.79 -4.70
CA ILE A 217 -16.01 13.09 -4.39
C ILE A 217 -16.27 14.08 -5.52
N GLN A 218 -16.06 13.69 -6.78
CA GLN A 218 -16.30 14.56 -7.93
C GLN A 218 -17.77 15.02 -8.01
N ALA A 219 -18.72 14.13 -7.71
CA ALA A 219 -20.14 14.45 -7.72
C ALA A 219 -20.56 15.35 -6.55
N GLN A 220 -20.01 15.14 -5.35
CA GLN A 220 -20.39 15.88 -4.14
C GLN A 220 -19.59 17.18 -3.93
N CYS A 221 -18.47 17.34 -4.63
CA CYS A 221 -17.58 18.50 -4.53
C CYS A 221 -17.31 19.10 -5.93
N PRO A 222 -18.34 19.66 -6.60
CA PRO A 222 -18.24 20.12 -7.99
C PRO A 222 -17.28 21.30 -8.20
N ASP A 223 -16.99 22.06 -7.13
CA ASP A 223 -16.10 23.22 -7.18
C ASP A 223 -14.61 22.86 -7.19
N ILE A 224 -14.27 21.58 -6.98
CA ILE A 224 -12.89 21.12 -7.13
C ILE A 224 -12.49 21.19 -8.61
N GLN A 225 -11.40 21.90 -8.90
CA GLN A 225 -10.81 21.91 -10.22
C GLN A 225 -9.87 20.72 -10.39
N TRP A 226 -10.23 19.79 -11.26
CA TRP A 226 -9.44 18.59 -11.54
C TRP A 226 -8.58 18.80 -12.79
N LYS A 227 -7.25 18.69 -12.66
CA LYS A 227 -6.29 18.86 -13.75
C LYS A 227 -5.45 17.60 -13.94
N THR A 228 -5.61 16.92 -15.07
CA THR A 228 -4.65 15.90 -15.54
C THR A 228 -3.45 16.63 -16.17
N SER A 229 -2.57 17.13 -15.32
CA SER A 229 -1.42 17.94 -15.68
C SER A 229 -0.28 17.64 -14.72
N GLU A 230 0.83 17.14 -15.24
CA GLU A 230 2.05 16.95 -14.45
C GLU A 230 2.58 18.29 -13.95
N VAL A 231 2.87 18.35 -12.65
CA VAL A 231 3.59 19.48 -12.04
C VAL A 231 5.08 19.22 -12.20
N LEU A 232 5.78 20.22 -12.71
CA LEU A 232 7.21 20.18 -13.00
C LEU A 232 8.02 20.88 -11.91
N GLU A 233 7.48 21.96 -11.34
CA GLU A 233 8.16 22.75 -10.31
C GLU A 233 7.15 23.43 -9.38
N VAL A 234 7.50 23.55 -8.10
CA VAL A 234 6.80 24.30 -7.06
C VAL A 234 7.77 25.32 -6.48
N ASN A 235 7.45 26.61 -6.67
CA ASN A 235 8.33 27.71 -6.33
C ASN A 235 7.67 28.66 -5.30
N ARG A 236 8.37 28.91 -4.20
CA ARG A 236 7.96 29.85 -3.16
C ARG A 236 8.26 31.26 -3.67
N THR A 237 7.23 32.04 -3.98
CA THR A 237 7.42 33.40 -4.48
C THR A 237 7.14 34.40 -3.35
N HIS A 238 8.19 35.08 -2.89
CA HIS A 238 8.08 36.23 -2.01
C HIS A 238 8.08 37.50 -2.87
N VAL A 239 6.93 37.89 -3.41
CA VAL A 239 6.80 39.23 -4.00
C VAL A 239 6.54 40.20 -2.86
N SER A 240 7.14 41.38 -2.90
CA SER A 240 7.27 42.37 -1.80
C SER A 240 6.01 42.73 -1.00
N GLU A 241 4.81 42.28 -1.40
CA GLU A 241 3.54 42.55 -0.72
C GLU A 241 2.64 41.31 -0.53
N THR A 242 2.94 40.14 -1.12
CA THR A 242 2.16 38.89 -0.95
C THR A 242 3.01 37.63 -1.11
N ASP A 243 2.98 36.76 -0.10
CA ASP A 243 3.57 35.41 -0.20
C ASP A 243 2.61 34.46 -0.92
N VAL A 244 3.01 33.98 -2.10
CA VAL A 244 2.27 32.97 -2.88
C VAL A 244 3.19 31.82 -3.29
N VAL A 245 2.61 30.66 -3.56
CA VAL A 245 3.33 29.51 -4.11
C VAL A 245 2.94 29.35 -5.58
N LYS A 246 3.93 29.41 -6.46
CA LYS A 246 3.75 29.22 -7.91
C LYS A 246 3.93 27.74 -8.25
N VAL A 247 2.95 27.15 -8.90
CA VAL A 247 2.97 25.77 -9.41
C VAL A 247 3.14 25.82 -10.91
N VAL A 248 4.30 25.36 -11.40
CA VAL A 248 4.60 25.20 -12.82
C VAL A 248 4.22 23.79 -13.24
N HIS A 249 3.39 23.67 -14.26
CA HIS A 249 2.91 22.40 -14.77
C HIS A 249 3.06 22.36 -16.30
N GLN A 250 2.88 21.19 -16.91
CA GLN A 250 3.14 20.97 -18.34
C GLN A 250 2.38 21.88 -19.33
N HIS A 251 1.38 22.65 -18.85
CA HIS A 251 0.56 23.56 -19.65
C HIS A 251 0.68 25.04 -19.24
N GLY A 252 1.56 25.40 -18.31
CA GLY A 252 1.70 26.77 -17.83
C GLY A 252 2.06 26.86 -16.35
N SER A 253 1.60 27.92 -15.68
CA SER A 253 1.79 28.08 -14.24
C SER A 253 0.61 28.79 -13.60
N ASP A 254 0.29 28.38 -12.37
CA ASP A 254 -0.76 28.97 -11.54
C ASP A 254 -0.19 29.37 -10.18
N GLU A 255 -0.74 30.41 -9.56
CA GLU A 255 -0.40 30.83 -8.21
C GLU A 255 -1.45 30.38 -7.20
N PHE A 256 -1.00 30.01 -5.99
CA PHE A 256 -1.82 29.50 -4.90
C PHE A 256 -1.40 30.11 -3.57
N ASP A 257 -2.35 30.21 -2.64
CA ASP A 257 -2.06 30.65 -1.25
C ASP A 257 -1.36 29.54 -0.45
N TRP A 258 -1.57 28.29 -0.85
CA TRP A 258 -1.04 27.09 -0.20
C TRP A 258 -0.91 25.93 -1.18
N VAL A 259 0.13 25.11 -1.00
CA VAL A 259 0.35 23.88 -1.77
C VAL A 259 0.41 22.67 -0.83
N ILE A 260 -0.28 21.60 -1.19
CA ILE A 260 -0.21 20.30 -0.51
C ILE A 260 0.46 19.31 -1.45
N MET A 261 1.65 18.86 -1.07
CA MET A 261 2.37 17.78 -1.72
C MET A 261 1.76 16.45 -1.26
N ALA A 262 0.96 15.82 -2.13
CA ALA A 262 0.30 14.53 -1.92
C ALA A 262 0.86 13.44 -2.85
N SER A 263 2.08 13.66 -3.36
CA SER A 263 2.84 12.74 -4.19
C SER A 263 3.89 11.99 -3.36
N HIS A 264 4.64 11.07 -3.98
CA HIS A 264 5.76 10.41 -3.31
C HIS A 264 6.84 11.43 -2.89
N ALA A 265 7.61 11.11 -1.85
CA ALA A 265 8.59 12.03 -1.28
C ALA A 265 9.73 12.36 -2.24
N ASP A 266 10.16 11.39 -3.05
CA ASP A 266 11.17 11.56 -4.09
C ASP A 266 10.69 12.51 -5.20
N GLN A 267 9.47 12.32 -5.69
CA GLN A 267 8.82 13.18 -6.67
C GLN A 267 8.57 14.58 -6.11
N THR A 268 8.16 14.65 -4.85
CA THR A 268 7.98 15.91 -4.12
C THR A 268 9.29 16.69 -4.08
N LEU A 269 10.39 16.05 -3.68
CA LEU A 269 11.70 16.69 -3.59
C LEU A 269 12.20 17.18 -4.96
N GLN A 270 11.95 16.41 -6.02
CA GLN A 270 12.29 16.81 -7.40
C GLN A 270 11.49 18.04 -7.88
N MET A 271 10.23 18.16 -7.46
CA MET A 271 9.39 19.31 -7.83
C MET A 271 9.71 20.57 -7.03
N LEU A 272 10.24 20.48 -5.82
CA LEU A 272 10.52 21.66 -5.00
C LEU A 272 11.67 22.48 -5.59
N HIS A 273 11.40 23.74 -5.96
CA HIS A 273 12.46 24.68 -6.30
C HIS A 273 13.19 25.12 -5.03
N SER A 274 14.51 24.91 -4.99
CA SER A 274 15.37 25.24 -3.84
C SER A 274 14.81 24.71 -2.51
N PRO A 275 14.74 23.37 -2.31
CA PRO A 275 14.21 22.80 -1.08
C PRO A 275 15.06 23.22 0.12
N HIS A 276 14.40 23.47 1.25
CA HIS A 276 15.09 23.74 2.51
C HIS A 276 15.93 22.53 2.93
N ALA A 277 16.98 22.76 3.72
CA ALA A 277 17.87 21.70 4.18
C ALA A 277 17.11 20.55 4.88
N LYS A 278 16.11 20.89 5.70
CA LYS A 278 15.23 19.92 6.38
C LYS A 278 14.33 19.15 5.43
N GLU A 279 13.76 19.82 4.42
CA GLU A 279 12.96 19.15 3.39
C GLU A 279 13.80 18.14 2.63
N HIS A 280 15.01 18.52 2.22
CA HIS A 280 15.92 17.61 1.54
C HIS A 280 16.34 16.43 2.44
N GLU A 281 16.75 16.69 3.68
CA GLU A 281 17.13 15.66 4.67
C GLU A 281 16.00 14.62 4.86
N ILE A 282 14.78 15.10 5.08
CA ILE A 282 13.63 14.25 5.44
C ILE A 282 13.09 13.53 4.21
N LEU A 283 12.82 14.24 3.11
CA LEU A 283 12.18 13.64 1.93
C LEU A 283 13.09 12.65 1.20
N SER A 284 14.42 12.88 1.19
CA SER A 284 15.37 11.94 0.58
C SER A 284 15.55 10.63 1.37
N SER A 285 15.07 10.58 2.61
CA SER A 285 15.12 9.37 3.44
C SER A 285 14.10 8.31 3.00
N PHE A 286 13.10 8.68 2.20
CA PHE A 286 12.10 7.75 1.68
C PHE A 286 12.50 7.26 0.29
N GLN A 287 12.86 5.98 0.21
CA GLN A 287 13.20 5.32 -1.04
C GLN A 287 11.97 4.60 -1.61
N TYR A 288 11.96 4.37 -2.91
CA TYR A 288 10.87 3.69 -3.61
C TYR A 288 11.41 2.59 -4.51
N GLN A 289 10.66 1.49 -4.58
CA GLN A 289 10.98 0.38 -5.46
C GLN A 289 9.88 0.19 -6.51
N PRO A 290 10.24 -0.13 -7.77
CA PRO A 290 9.26 -0.43 -8.81
C PRO A 290 8.60 -1.79 -8.55
N ASN A 291 7.30 -1.87 -8.84
CA ASN A 291 6.57 -3.12 -8.83
C ASN A 291 5.72 -3.23 -10.10
N ASN A 292 5.77 -4.40 -10.74
CA ASN A 292 4.99 -4.70 -11.92
C ASN A 292 3.70 -5.42 -11.53
N MET A 293 2.55 -4.86 -11.90
CA MET A 293 1.23 -5.42 -11.67
C MET A 293 0.58 -5.80 -12.99
N ILE A 294 0.11 -7.05 -13.08
CA ILE A 294 -0.54 -7.59 -14.26
C ILE A 294 -1.92 -8.12 -13.89
N VAL A 295 -2.97 -7.63 -14.54
CA VAL A 295 -4.32 -8.22 -14.45
C VAL A 295 -4.48 -9.23 -15.58
N HIS A 296 -4.77 -10.48 -15.24
CA HIS A 296 -4.84 -11.58 -16.21
C HIS A 296 -5.85 -12.67 -15.84
N THR A 297 -6.07 -13.61 -16.76
CA THR A 297 -6.91 -14.81 -16.54
C THR A 297 -6.13 -16.14 -16.61
N ASP A 298 -4.80 -16.06 -16.75
CA ASP A 298 -3.93 -17.23 -16.83
C ASP A 298 -3.93 -18.03 -15.51
N THR A 299 -4.56 -19.21 -15.54
CA THR A 299 -4.60 -20.12 -14.39
C THR A 299 -3.35 -21.00 -14.27
N SER A 300 -2.47 -21.00 -15.27
CA SER A 300 -1.29 -21.89 -15.30
C SER A 300 -0.23 -21.53 -14.25
N ILE A 301 -0.23 -20.29 -13.77
CA ILE A 301 0.66 -19.85 -12.67
C ILE A 301 0.19 -20.34 -11.30
N MET A 302 -1.08 -20.76 -11.16
CA MET A 302 -1.65 -21.17 -9.89
C MET A 302 -1.43 -22.67 -9.61
N PRO A 303 -1.49 -23.13 -8.34
CA PRO A 303 -1.39 -24.54 -8.02
C PRO A 303 -2.46 -25.38 -8.74
N ARG A 304 -2.09 -26.61 -9.16
CA ARG A 304 -3.00 -27.50 -9.90
C ARG A 304 -4.32 -27.79 -9.18
N ALA A 305 -4.29 -27.89 -7.85
CA ALA A 305 -5.48 -28.11 -7.05
C ALA A 305 -6.06 -26.77 -6.57
N GLN A 306 -7.25 -26.42 -7.05
CA GLN A 306 -7.92 -25.16 -6.67
C GLN A 306 -8.19 -25.06 -5.16
N SER A 307 -8.28 -26.18 -4.44
CA SER A 307 -8.37 -26.20 -2.98
C SER A 307 -7.15 -25.60 -2.26
N GLN A 308 -6.03 -25.42 -2.97
CA GLN A 308 -4.81 -24.78 -2.45
C GLN A 308 -4.77 -23.27 -2.74
N TRP A 309 -5.70 -22.77 -3.55
CA TRP A 309 -5.78 -21.36 -3.86
C TRP A 309 -6.27 -20.58 -2.66
N ALA A 310 -5.77 -19.36 -2.56
CA ALA A 310 -6.20 -18.39 -1.59
C ALA A 310 -6.36 -17.05 -2.28
N SER A 311 -7.00 -16.11 -1.60
CA SER A 311 -7.13 -14.74 -2.09
C SER A 311 -5.77 -14.10 -2.34
N TRP A 312 -4.80 -14.38 -1.47
CA TRP A 312 -3.42 -13.93 -1.55
C TRP A 312 -2.54 -15.15 -1.71
N HIS A 313 -1.92 -15.27 -2.87
CA HIS A 313 -1.07 -16.40 -3.19
C HIS A 313 0.37 -15.95 -3.38
N VAL A 314 1.29 -16.48 -2.58
CA VAL A 314 2.73 -16.20 -2.71
C VAL A 314 3.39 -17.28 -3.56
N HIS A 315 4.11 -16.85 -4.59
CA HIS A 315 5.00 -17.67 -5.39
C HIS A 315 6.43 -17.44 -4.92
N VAL A 316 7.12 -18.53 -4.55
CA VAL A 316 8.56 -18.48 -4.26
C VAL A 316 9.31 -19.31 -5.28
N GLN A 317 10.21 -18.68 -6.03
CA GLN A 317 11.03 -19.30 -7.06
C GLN A 317 12.47 -18.78 -6.97
N LYS A 318 13.43 -19.52 -7.51
CA LYS A 318 14.80 -19.01 -7.69
C LYS A 318 14.82 -17.91 -8.76
N ASP A 319 15.50 -16.81 -8.46
CA ASP A 319 15.91 -15.84 -9.48
C ASP A 319 17.07 -16.36 -10.34
N THR A 320 17.60 -15.49 -11.20
CA THR A 320 18.75 -15.79 -12.07
C THR A 320 20.06 -16.04 -11.31
N GLN A 321 20.15 -15.60 -10.06
CA GLN A 321 21.31 -15.79 -9.17
C GLN A 321 21.12 -17.02 -8.24
N GLY A 322 19.93 -17.63 -8.25
CA GLY A 322 19.60 -18.77 -7.41
C GLY A 322 18.99 -18.41 -6.06
N GLU A 323 18.77 -17.11 -5.82
CA GLU A 323 18.20 -16.57 -4.58
C GLU A 323 16.66 -16.62 -4.60
N PRO A 324 16.00 -16.65 -3.42
CA PRO A 324 14.55 -16.62 -3.35
C PRO A 324 13.95 -15.31 -3.89
N ASN A 325 13.15 -15.43 -4.94
CA ASN A 325 12.31 -14.38 -5.49
C ASN A 325 10.85 -14.60 -5.11
N TYR A 326 10.21 -13.55 -4.61
CA TYR A 326 8.84 -13.56 -4.13
C TYR A 326 7.95 -12.75 -5.07
N GLY A 327 6.93 -13.41 -5.62
CA GLY A 327 5.84 -12.74 -6.33
C GLY A 327 4.50 -13.13 -5.77
N TYR A 328 3.48 -12.35 -6.10
CA TYR A 328 2.16 -12.46 -5.49
C TYR A 328 1.09 -12.53 -6.56
N THR A 329 0.06 -13.32 -6.32
CA THR A 329 -1.15 -13.35 -7.13
C THR A 329 -2.36 -13.16 -6.24
N TYR A 330 -3.12 -12.12 -6.52
CA TYR A 330 -4.39 -11.82 -5.90
C TYR A 330 -5.51 -12.49 -6.69
N TRP A 331 -6.25 -13.42 -6.08
CA TRP A 331 -7.41 -14.03 -6.70
C TRP A 331 -8.64 -13.11 -6.55
N MET A 332 -8.86 -12.29 -7.58
CA MET A 332 -9.79 -11.18 -7.53
C MET A 332 -11.24 -11.62 -7.38
N ASN A 333 -11.62 -12.82 -7.87
CA ASN A 333 -12.97 -13.34 -7.66
C ASN A 333 -13.31 -13.49 -6.18
N LYS A 334 -12.35 -13.91 -5.34
CA LYS A 334 -12.56 -14.03 -3.90
C LYS A 334 -12.37 -12.70 -3.17
N LEU A 335 -11.43 -11.87 -3.59
CA LEU A 335 -11.16 -10.59 -2.94
C LEU A 335 -12.28 -9.57 -3.19
N GLN A 336 -12.76 -9.45 -4.42
CA GLN A 336 -13.77 -8.48 -4.84
C GLN A 336 -15.17 -9.08 -5.03
N ASN A 337 -15.38 -10.36 -4.71
CA ASN A 337 -16.63 -11.11 -4.98
C ASN A 337 -17.12 -10.95 -6.43
N LEU A 338 -16.20 -11.10 -7.38
CA LEU A 338 -16.56 -11.00 -8.79
C LEU A 338 -17.52 -12.13 -9.16
N SER A 339 -18.60 -11.78 -9.86
CA SER A 339 -19.58 -12.74 -10.37
C SER A 339 -19.11 -13.51 -11.60
N SER A 340 -17.93 -13.16 -12.14
CA SER A 340 -17.35 -13.79 -13.31
C SER A 340 -17.09 -15.28 -13.09
N LYS A 341 -17.43 -16.09 -14.10
CA LYS A 341 -17.03 -17.51 -14.17
C LYS A 341 -15.54 -17.66 -14.49
N ALA A 342 -14.97 -16.71 -15.22
CA ALA A 342 -13.54 -16.67 -15.47
C ALA A 342 -12.80 -16.36 -14.16
N GLN A 343 -11.66 -17.02 -13.96
CA GLN A 343 -10.80 -16.72 -12.82
C GLN A 343 -9.92 -15.53 -13.20
N VAL A 344 -10.05 -14.45 -12.43
CA VAL A 344 -9.35 -13.19 -12.65
C VAL A 344 -8.32 -13.02 -11.54
N PHE A 345 -7.11 -12.65 -11.96
CA PHE A 345 -5.97 -12.50 -11.10
C PHE A 345 -5.34 -11.13 -11.29
N SER A 346 -4.84 -10.56 -10.20
CA SER A 346 -3.92 -9.42 -10.24
C SER A 346 -2.59 -9.91 -9.66
N SER A 347 -1.55 -9.99 -10.49
CA SER A 347 -0.25 -10.55 -10.13
C SER A 347 0.81 -9.47 -10.01
N LEU A 348 1.45 -9.41 -8.85
CA LEU A 348 2.46 -8.43 -8.47
C LEU A 348 3.84 -9.08 -8.45
N ASN A 349 4.77 -8.58 -9.25
CA ASN A 349 6.15 -9.09 -9.37
C ASN A 349 6.21 -10.61 -9.54
N CYS A 350 5.24 -11.19 -10.28
CA CYS A 350 5.15 -12.63 -10.44
C CYS A 350 6.39 -13.19 -11.15
N PRO A 351 7.12 -14.15 -10.56
CA PRO A 351 8.29 -14.74 -11.19
C PRO A 351 7.93 -15.75 -12.30
N LEU A 352 6.67 -16.16 -12.38
CA LEU A 352 6.18 -17.11 -13.36
C LEU A 352 5.74 -16.40 -14.63
N PRO A 353 6.01 -16.97 -15.83
CA PRO A 353 5.57 -16.39 -17.08
C PRO A 353 4.03 -16.43 -17.16
N ILE A 354 3.43 -15.27 -17.43
CA ILE A 354 2.00 -15.13 -17.74
C ILE A 354 1.90 -15.02 -19.26
N LYS A 355 1.02 -15.80 -19.88
CA LYS A 355 0.89 -15.77 -21.35
C LYS A 355 0.15 -14.51 -21.82
N ASP A 356 0.66 -13.88 -22.86
CA ASP A 356 0.17 -12.61 -23.41
C ASP A 356 -1.33 -12.65 -23.75
N GLU A 357 -1.85 -13.77 -24.26
CA GLU A 357 -3.27 -13.91 -24.60
C GLU A 357 -4.22 -13.82 -23.40
N HIS A 358 -3.69 -13.93 -22.19
CA HIS A 358 -4.46 -13.84 -20.95
C HIS A 358 -4.34 -12.49 -20.25
N ILE A 359 -3.46 -11.59 -20.71
CA ILE A 359 -3.19 -10.29 -20.10
C ILE A 359 -4.24 -9.27 -20.53
N TYR A 360 -4.80 -8.57 -19.56
CA TYR A 360 -5.74 -7.47 -19.78
C TYR A 360 -5.13 -6.11 -19.48
N VAL A 361 -4.30 -6.03 -18.44
CA VAL A 361 -3.73 -4.77 -17.95
C VAL A 361 -2.32 -5.02 -17.44
N GLU A 362 -1.43 -4.09 -17.77
CA GLU A 362 -0.13 -3.95 -17.14
C GLU A 362 -0.02 -2.55 -16.50
N ARG A 363 0.53 -2.52 -15.29
CA ARG A 363 0.72 -1.32 -14.48
C ARG A 363 2.08 -1.36 -13.79
N HIS A 364 2.74 -0.21 -13.78
CA HIS A 364 3.96 0.00 -13.03
C HIS A 364 3.64 0.88 -11.83
N TYR A 365 3.73 0.29 -10.64
CA TYR A 365 3.59 1.00 -9.37
C TYR A 365 4.95 1.19 -8.72
N THR A 366 5.01 2.04 -7.70
CA THR A 366 6.17 2.15 -6.83
C THR A 366 5.73 2.10 -5.38
N HIS A 367 6.44 1.33 -4.56
CA HIS A 367 6.13 1.19 -3.14
C HIS A 367 7.26 1.78 -2.29
N PRO A 368 6.94 2.51 -1.20
CA PRO A 368 7.97 2.99 -0.28
C PRO A 368 8.73 1.84 0.37
N VAL A 369 10.02 2.05 0.58
CA VAL A 369 10.92 1.17 1.32
C VAL A 369 11.05 1.71 2.76
N PHE A 370 10.74 0.87 3.74
CA PHE A 370 10.74 1.24 5.16
C PHE A 370 11.99 0.72 5.86
N ASP A 371 13.11 1.41 5.65
CA ASP A 371 14.36 1.18 6.38
C ASP A 371 14.44 2.05 7.66
N SER A 372 15.56 1.95 8.39
CA SER A 372 15.76 2.73 9.60
C SER A 372 15.76 4.25 9.36
N LYS A 373 16.17 4.72 8.17
CA LYS A 373 16.19 6.15 7.82
C LYS A 373 14.78 6.66 7.57
N ALA A 374 13.99 5.93 6.80
CA ALA A 374 12.58 6.24 6.56
C ALA A 374 11.79 6.33 7.88
N LEU A 375 12.01 5.37 8.79
CA LEU A 375 11.37 5.39 10.11
C LEU A 375 11.77 6.57 10.98
N ALA A 376 13.04 7.00 10.93
CA ALA A 376 13.48 8.19 11.65
C ALA A 376 12.82 9.45 11.06
N ALA A 377 12.81 9.56 9.72
CA ALA A 377 12.22 10.68 9.00
C ALA A 377 10.71 10.85 9.28
N GLN A 378 9.96 9.75 9.48
CA GLN A 378 8.53 9.81 9.84
C GLN A 378 8.24 10.63 11.10
N SER A 379 9.18 10.65 12.05
CA SER A 379 9.04 11.38 13.30
C SER A 379 9.30 12.89 13.14
N CYS A 380 9.83 13.32 12.01
CA CYS A 380 10.25 14.69 11.74
C CYS A 380 9.26 15.48 10.86
N TRP A 381 8.02 15.01 10.72
CA TRP A 381 7.02 15.67 9.87
C TRP A 381 6.75 17.13 10.28
N ASP A 382 6.73 17.42 11.58
CA ASP A 382 6.48 18.78 12.10
C ASP A 382 7.61 19.75 11.74
N ASP A 383 8.80 19.25 11.40
CA ASP A 383 9.95 20.07 11.03
C ASP A 383 9.81 20.70 9.64
N ILE A 384 8.88 20.23 8.81
CA ILE A 384 8.69 20.70 7.42
C ILE A 384 7.26 21.13 7.11
N ASN A 385 6.25 20.60 7.81
CA ASN A 385 4.87 20.85 7.43
C ASN A 385 4.44 22.30 7.70
N GLY A 386 3.91 22.94 6.67
CA GLY A 386 3.32 24.28 6.73
C GLY A 386 4.33 25.41 6.70
N ILE A 387 5.63 25.08 6.63
CA ILE A 387 6.69 26.06 6.41
C ILE A 387 6.55 26.59 4.99
N ASP A 388 6.58 27.92 4.85
CA ASP A 388 6.41 28.64 3.58
C ASP A 388 5.23 28.15 2.74
N ARG A 389 4.11 27.86 3.41
CA ARG A 389 2.82 27.52 2.78
C ARG A 389 2.82 26.22 1.99
N ILE A 390 3.71 25.28 2.33
CA ILE A 390 3.73 23.94 1.76
C ILE A 390 3.47 22.90 2.83
N SER A 391 2.54 22.00 2.58
CA SER A 391 2.24 20.84 3.45
C SER A 391 2.55 19.53 2.75
N TYR A 392 2.86 18.49 3.54
CA TYR A 392 3.29 17.19 3.04
C TYR A 392 2.39 16.08 3.56
N CYS A 393 1.86 15.25 2.68
CA CYS A 393 1.11 14.06 3.05
C CYS A 393 1.35 12.93 2.05
N GLY A 394 1.02 11.70 2.46
CA GLY A 394 1.32 10.50 1.71
C GLY A 394 1.43 9.29 2.62
N ALA A 395 1.23 8.10 2.04
CA ALA A 395 1.27 6.85 2.81
C ALA A 395 2.65 6.54 3.42
N TYR A 396 3.73 7.15 2.90
CA TYR A 396 5.09 7.00 3.41
C TYR A 396 5.30 7.60 4.82
N TRP A 397 4.35 8.38 5.33
CA TRP A 397 4.33 8.86 6.72
C TRP A 397 3.86 7.80 7.74
N GLY A 398 3.43 6.62 7.30
CA GLY A 398 3.03 5.49 8.15
C GLY A 398 3.55 4.16 7.63
N TRP A 399 2.71 3.12 7.56
CA TRP A 399 3.12 1.80 7.05
C TRP A 399 3.04 1.64 5.52
N GLY A 400 2.67 2.68 4.78
CA GLY A 400 2.54 2.63 3.32
C GLY A 400 1.15 2.22 2.82
N PHE A 401 0.16 2.07 3.71
CA PHE A 401 -1.18 1.64 3.36
C PHE A 401 -2.12 2.82 3.11
N HIS A 402 -3.31 2.50 2.59
CA HIS A 402 -4.32 3.48 2.24
C HIS A 402 -4.79 4.33 3.42
N GLU A 403 -4.92 3.73 4.61
CA GLU A 403 -5.22 4.47 5.85
C GLU A 403 -4.10 5.43 6.21
N ASP A 404 -2.83 5.05 6.07
CA ASP A 404 -1.70 5.94 6.40
C ASP A 404 -1.70 7.18 5.49
N GLY A 405 -2.07 6.99 4.22
CA GLY A 405 -2.31 8.08 3.29
C GLY A 405 -3.46 8.98 3.75
N ALA A 406 -4.58 8.42 4.20
CA ALA A 406 -5.72 9.19 4.70
C ALA A 406 -5.42 9.92 6.03
N LYS A 407 -4.73 9.25 6.97
CA LYS A 407 -4.31 9.81 8.26
C LYS A 407 -3.34 10.97 8.10
N SER A 408 -2.32 10.83 7.24
CA SER A 408 -1.38 11.91 6.95
C SER A 408 -2.07 13.13 6.31
N ALA A 409 -3.01 12.90 5.40
CA ALA A 409 -3.83 13.96 4.82
C ALA A 409 -4.73 14.63 5.87
N LYS A 410 -5.36 13.84 6.75
CA LYS A 410 -6.13 14.38 7.87
C LYS A 410 -5.30 15.29 8.77
N ARG A 411 -4.05 14.94 9.05
CA ARG A 411 -3.11 15.78 9.80
C ARG A 411 -2.88 17.14 9.13
N VAL A 412 -2.69 17.17 7.81
CA VAL A 412 -2.59 18.42 7.02
C VAL A 412 -3.88 19.24 7.08
N VAL A 413 -5.04 18.59 6.88
CA VAL A 413 -6.35 19.23 6.93
C VAL A 413 -6.60 19.88 8.30
N ASP A 414 -6.29 19.18 9.38
CA ASP A 414 -6.49 19.67 10.75
C ASP A 414 -5.56 20.86 11.04
N HIS A 415 -4.30 20.81 10.58
CA HIS A 415 -3.37 21.94 10.65
C HIS A 415 -3.92 23.19 9.95
N LEU A 416 -4.37 23.05 8.69
CA LEU A 416 -4.92 24.16 7.90
C LEU A 416 -6.21 24.76 8.49
N LYS A 417 -7.06 23.93 9.10
CA LYS A 417 -8.24 24.40 9.85
C LYS A 417 -7.85 25.12 11.13
N GLY A 418 -6.73 24.74 11.75
CA GLY A 418 -6.16 25.42 12.91
C GLY A 418 -5.68 26.83 12.60
N LEU A 419 -5.11 27.07 11.42
CA LEU A 419 -4.65 28.40 10.97
C LEU A 419 -5.80 29.41 10.76
N GLN A 420 -7.05 28.95 10.70
CA GLN A 420 -8.24 29.79 10.46
C GLN A 420 -8.98 30.18 11.75
N ARG A 421 -8.57 29.63 12.89
CA ARG A 421 -9.06 30.02 14.21
C ARG A 421 -8.13 31.07 14.79
#